data_AF-A0A924YYF2-F1
#
_entry.id   AF-A0A924YYF2-F1
#
_cell.length_a   1.000
_cell.length_b   1.000
_cell.length_c   1.000
_cell.angle_alpha   90.00
_cell.angle_beta   90.00
_cell.angle_gamma   90.00
#
_symmetry.space_group_name_H-M   'P 1'
#
loop_
_entity.id
_entity.type
_entity.pdbx_description
1 polymer ?
#
loop_
_entity_poly.entity_id
_entity_poly.type
_entity_poly.pdbx_seq_one_letter_code
_entity_poly.pdbx_strand_id
1 'polypeptide(L)'
;MISSSQTKPWVNAVLHTAKGFEPSSLSILSGAIPAGLRGSLYRNGAARLERGGQRVGHWFDGDGAILGVHFTDVGATGVYRYIQSAEYEAEEKAGRFIYGGYGMNPPGAIWDRFKA
;
A
#
# COMPACT_ATOMS: atom_id res chain seq x y z
N MET A 1 -19.85 27.06 -18.17
CA MET A 1 -18.73 26.55 -17.35
C MET A 1 -19.32 25.78 -16.18
N ILE A 2 -19.33 24.45 -16.23
CA ILE A 2 -19.73 23.63 -15.08
C ILE A 2 -18.45 23.33 -14.31
N SER A 3 -18.43 23.79 -13.05
CA SER A 3 -17.32 23.70 -12.11
C SER A 3 -17.45 22.46 -11.23
N SER A 4 -16.30 21.86 -10.91
CA SER A 4 -16.01 20.82 -9.91
C SER A 4 -16.59 19.41 -10.16
N SER A 5 -15.73 18.51 -10.66
CA SER A 5 -15.94 17.07 -10.47
C SER A 5 -15.73 16.73 -8.99
N GLN A 6 -16.80 16.59 -8.22
CA GLN A 6 -16.70 16.04 -6.87
C GLN A 6 -16.23 14.60 -6.97
N THR A 7 -14.99 14.33 -6.55
CA THR A 7 -14.51 12.97 -6.34
C THR A 7 -15.30 12.34 -5.19
N LYS A 8 -15.81 11.13 -5.40
CA LYS A 8 -16.60 10.42 -4.38
C LYS A 8 -15.75 10.24 -3.11
N PRO A 9 -16.30 10.38 -1.89
CA PRO A 9 -15.50 10.37 -0.66
C PRO A 9 -14.58 9.15 -0.47
N TRP A 10 -15.01 7.97 -0.95
CA TRP A 10 -14.23 6.73 -0.85
C TRP A 10 -12.93 6.75 -1.67
N VAL A 11 -12.84 7.60 -2.69
CA VAL A 11 -11.70 7.66 -3.61
C VAL A 11 -10.40 7.99 -2.85
N ASN A 12 -10.49 8.82 -1.81
CA ASN A 12 -9.32 9.16 -1.00
C ASN A 12 -8.73 7.95 -0.24
N ALA A 13 -9.52 6.90 0.03
CA ALA A 13 -9.01 5.71 0.69
C ALA A 13 -8.06 4.88 -0.19
N VAL A 14 -8.03 5.15 -1.50
CA VAL A 14 -7.42 4.25 -2.50
C VAL A 14 -6.63 4.98 -3.58
N LEU A 15 -6.36 6.27 -3.43
CA LEU A 15 -5.55 7.05 -4.38
C LEU A 15 -4.21 7.51 -3.82
N HIS A 16 -3.95 7.26 -2.54
CA HIS A 16 -2.72 7.70 -1.88
C HIS A 16 -1.74 6.55 -1.67
N THR A 17 -0.48 6.82 -2.02
CA THR A 17 0.63 5.96 -1.61
C THR A 17 0.74 6.00 -0.09
N ALA A 18 0.63 4.84 0.54
CA ALA A 18 0.68 4.70 1.98
C ALA A 18 2.12 4.87 2.49
N LYS A 19 2.26 5.45 3.68
CA LYS A 19 3.55 5.62 4.34
C LYS A 19 3.74 4.52 5.37
N GLY A 20 4.84 3.78 5.25
CA GLY A 20 5.24 2.81 6.28
C GLY A 20 5.59 3.50 7.60
N PHE A 21 5.46 2.77 8.70
CA PHE A 21 5.89 3.22 10.02
C PHE A 21 6.45 2.06 10.83
N GLU A 22 7.48 2.37 11.63
CA GLU A 22 8.13 1.43 12.54
C GLU A 22 7.21 1.04 13.71
N PRO A 23 7.48 -0.09 14.40
CA PRO A 23 6.70 -0.51 15.56
C PRO A 23 6.46 0.62 16.55
N SER A 24 5.19 0.98 16.74
CA SER A 24 4.76 2.14 17.51
C SER A 24 3.56 1.80 18.38
N SER A 25 3.54 2.29 19.63
CA SER A 25 2.37 2.15 20.51
C SER A 25 1.15 2.86 19.92
N LEU A 26 -0.01 2.21 19.97
CA LEU A 26 -1.27 2.74 19.48
C LEU A 26 -2.13 3.23 20.63
N SER A 27 -2.66 4.45 20.50
CA SER A 27 -3.60 5.02 21.47
C SER A 27 -5.03 4.53 21.21
N ILE A 28 -5.73 4.15 22.28
CA ILE A 28 -7.16 3.82 22.21
C ILE A 28 -7.94 5.13 22.07
N LEU A 29 -8.69 5.27 20.97
CA LEU A 29 -9.50 6.47 20.71
C LEU A 29 -10.86 6.43 21.42
N SER A 30 -11.41 5.23 21.65
CA SER A 30 -12.67 5.01 22.35
C SER A 30 -12.77 3.58 22.89
N GLY A 31 -13.52 3.39 23.97
CA GLY A 31 -13.72 2.08 24.60
C GLY A 31 -12.47 1.53 25.31
N ALA A 32 -12.32 0.21 25.34
CA ALA A 32 -11.18 -0.48 25.94
C ALA A 32 -10.86 -1.78 25.17
N ILE A 33 -9.60 -2.19 25.17
CA ILE A 33 -9.18 -3.49 24.64
C ILE A 33 -9.68 -4.59 25.60
N PRO A 34 -10.39 -5.63 25.12
CA PRO A 34 -10.84 -6.72 25.99
C PRO A 34 -9.65 -7.43 26.66
N ALA A 35 -9.75 -7.69 27.97
CA ALA A 35 -8.65 -8.29 28.75
C ALA A 35 -8.15 -9.65 28.22
N GLY A 36 -9.00 -10.41 27.53
CA GLY A 36 -8.63 -11.69 26.92
C GLY A 36 -8.07 -11.58 25.49
N LEU A 37 -8.08 -10.39 24.87
CA LEU A 37 -7.63 -10.23 23.49
C LEU A 37 -6.10 -10.16 23.46
N ARG A 38 -5.48 -11.30 23.15
CA ARG A 38 -4.04 -11.42 22.94
C ARG A 38 -3.77 -12.06 21.60
N GLY A 39 -2.87 -11.47 20.83
CA GLY A 39 -2.53 -11.98 19.51
C GLY A 39 -2.21 -10.86 18.53
N SER A 40 -2.27 -11.19 17.25
CA SER A 40 -1.89 -10.27 16.17
C SER A 40 -2.92 -10.30 15.05
N LEU A 41 -3.33 -9.12 14.58
CA LEU A 41 -4.06 -8.94 13.34
C LEU A 41 -3.07 -8.57 12.25
N TYR A 42 -3.09 -9.32 11.15
CA TYR A 42 -2.35 -8.99 9.94
C TYR A 42 -3.31 -8.64 8.80
N ARG A 43 -3.00 -7.58 8.06
CA ARG A 43 -3.75 -7.14 6.88
C ARG A 43 -2.77 -6.86 5.75
N ASN A 44 -3.04 -7.45 4.59
CA ASN A 44 -2.34 -7.15 3.34
C ASN A 44 -3.19 -6.21 2.47
N GLY A 45 -2.54 -5.38 1.66
CA GLY A 45 -3.18 -4.54 0.66
C GLY A 45 -2.16 -3.79 -0.20
N ALA A 46 -2.65 -3.23 -1.30
CA ALA A 46 -1.88 -2.32 -2.13
C ALA A 46 -1.55 -1.03 -1.36
N ALA A 47 -0.30 -0.60 -1.46
CA ALA A 47 0.25 0.47 -0.65
C ALA A 47 0.92 1.56 -1.49
N ARG A 48 1.71 1.22 -2.53
CA ARG A 48 2.28 2.23 -3.43
C ARG A 48 1.46 2.32 -4.69
N LEU A 49 0.84 3.47 -4.91
CA LEU A 49 -0.07 3.71 -6.05
C LEU A 49 0.51 4.69 -7.07
N GLU A 50 1.70 5.21 -6.79
CA GLU A 50 2.42 6.15 -7.63
C GLU A 50 3.93 5.98 -7.43
N ARG A 51 4.70 6.06 -8.50
CA ARG A 51 6.17 5.97 -8.52
C ARG A 51 6.72 6.78 -9.69
N GLY A 52 7.72 7.62 -9.44
CA GLY A 52 8.35 8.42 -10.49
C GLY A 52 7.40 9.34 -11.27
N GLY A 53 6.34 9.84 -10.61
CA GLY A 53 5.30 10.67 -11.23
C GLY A 53 4.30 9.89 -12.10
N GLN A 54 4.43 8.57 -12.21
CA GLN A 54 3.46 7.70 -12.87
C GLN A 54 2.56 7.04 -11.84
N ARG A 55 1.25 7.02 -12.09
CA ARG A 55 0.25 6.30 -11.28
C ARG A 55 0.04 4.88 -11.78
N VAL A 56 -0.42 4.04 -10.86
CA VAL A 56 -0.87 2.70 -11.22
C VAL A 56 -2.12 2.73 -12.11
N GLY A 57 -2.25 1.74 -13.00
CA GLY A 57 -3.38 1.65 -13.92
C GLY A 57 -4.66 1.19 -13.22
N HIS A 58 -4.52 0.32 -12.21
CA HIS A 58 -5.55 -0.08 -11.28
C HIS A 58 -4.99 -0.14 -9.86
N TRP A 59 -5.82 0.08 -8.84
CA TRP A 59 -5.37 0.07 -7.43
C TRP A 59 -4.79 -1.29 -6.96
N PHE A 60 -4.94 -2.36 -7.75
CA PHE A 60 -4.43 -3.71 -7.47
C PHE A 60 -3.00 -3.88 -7.97
N ASP A 61 -2.52 -2.97 -8.83
CA ASP A 61 -1.15 -3.01 -9.35
C ASP A 61 -0.15 -2.38 -8.36
N GLY A 62 -0.63 -1.80 -7.26
CA GLY A 62 0.24 -1.15 -6.31
C GLY A 62 1.06 -2.14 -5.49
N ASP A 63 2.31 -1.76 -5.18
CA ASP A 63 3.19 -2.57 -4.34
C ASP A 63 2.52 -2.90 -3.01
N GLY A 64 2.65 -4.16 -2.56
CA GLY A 64 2.00 -4.63 -1.33
C GLY A 64 2.68 -4.12 -0.06
N ALA A 65 1.89 -3.94 0.99
CA ALA A 65 2.38 -3.73 2.34
C ALA A 65 1.51 -4.43 3.39
N ILE A 66 2.12 -4.77 4.52
CA ILE A 66 1.49 -5.48 5.61
C ILE A 66 1.32 -4.55 6.81
N LEU A 67 0.08 -4.43 7.29
CA LEU A 67 -0.24 -3.86 8.60
C LEU A 67 -0.26 -4.99 9.62
N GLY A 68 0.57 -4.87 10.65
CA GLY A 68 0.51 -5.69 11.85
C GLY A 68 -0.01 -4.87 13.02
N VAL A 69 -0.99 -5.41 13.75
CA VAL A 69 -1.44 -4.88 15.04
C VAL A 69 -1.34 -5.98 16.09
N HIS A 70 -0.54 -5.74 17.12
CA HIS A 70 -0.23 -6.70 18.17
C HIS A 70 -0.91 -6.28 19.47
N PHE A 71 -1.72 -7.15 20.06
CA PHE A 71 -2.43 -6.91 21.31
C PHE A 71 -1.74 -7.67 22.46
N THR A 72 -1.44 -6.94 23.53
CA THR A 72 -0.74 -7.41 24.73
C THR A 72 -1.44 -6.91 25.98
N ASP A 73 -0.94 -7.29 27.16
CA ASP A 73 -1.49 -6.83 28.44
C ASP A 73 -1.32 -5.34 28.70
N VAL A 74 -0.36 -4.70 28.03
CA VAL A 74 -0.04 -3.29 28.21
C VAL A 74 -0.70 -2.39 27.15
N GLY A 75 -1.39 -2.98 26.17
CA GLY A 75 -2.05 -2.26 25.08
C GLY A 75 -1.75 -2.85 23.71
N ALA A 76 -1.78 -1.98 22.69
CA ALA A 76 -1.57 -2.37 21.29
C ALA A 76 -0.36 -1.67 20.66
N THR A 77 0.37 -2.40 19.82
CA THR A 77 1.47 -1.87 18.99
C THR A 77 1.15 -2.10 17.52
N GLY A 78 1.38 -1.11 16.68
CA GLY A 78 1.20 -1.19 15.23
C GLY A 78 2.53 -1.13 14.48
N VAL A 79 2.58 -1.75 13.31
CA VAL A 79 3.67 -1.62 12.34
C VAL A 79 3.10 -1.70 10.93
N TYR A 80 3.63 -0.91 9.98
CA TYR A 80 3.23 -1.00 8.58
C TYR A 80 4.45 -0.96 7.67
N ARG A 81 4.67 -2.03 6.89
CA ARG A 81 5.88 -2.18 6.07
C ARG A 81 5.56 -2.66 4.67
N TYR A 82 6.23 -2.07 3.69
CA TYR A 82 6.26 -2.56 2.31
C TYR A 82 6.88 -3.95 2.25
N ILE A 83 6.23 -4.83 1.48
CA ILE A 83 6.77 -6.13 1.15
C ILE A 83 7.98 -5.91 0.24
N GLN A 84 9.13 -6.44 0.64
CA GLN A 84 10.36 -6.37 -0.14
C GLN A 84 10.34 -7.48 -1.21
N SER A 85 9.45 -7.37 -2.19
CA SER A 85 9.47 -8.27 -3.33
C SER A 85 10.60 -7.88 -4.28
N ALA A 86 11.03 -8.82 -5.14
CA ALA A 86 12.07 -8.56 -6.12
C ALA A 86 11.67 -7.42 -7.08
N GLU A 87 10.39 -7.35 -7.46
CA GLU A 87 9.84 -6.28 -8.29
C GLU A 87 9.88 -4.94 -7.56
N TYR A 88 9.43 -4.89 -6.31
CA TYR A 88 9.47 -3.68 -5.49
C TYR A 88 10.89 -3.15 -5.36
N GLU A 89 11.86 -4.01 -5.03
CA GLU A 89 13.27 -3.61 -4.86
C GLU A 89 13.88 -3.09 -6.17
N ALA A 90 13.59 -3.76 -7.29
CA ALA A 90 14.07 -3.33 -8.61
C ALA A 90 13.50 -1.96 -9.01
N GLU A 91 12.20 -1.75 -8.79
CA GLU A 91 11.54 -0.48 -9.08
C GLU A 91 11.87 0.63 -8.08
N GLU A 92 12.20 0.29 -6.82
CA GLU A 92 12.73 1.23 -5.83
C GLU A 92 14.08 1.74 -6.26
N LYS A 93 14.97 0.84 -6.66
CA LYS A 93 16.28 1.20 -7.18
C LYS A 93 16.19 2.03 -8.47
N ALA A 94 15.22 1.75 -9.33
CA ALA A 94 15.06 2.47 -10.59
C ALA A 94 14.25 3.76 -10.49
N GLY A 95 13.51 3.96 -9.39
CA GLY A 95 12.65 5.13 -9.18
C GLY A 95 11.43 5.23 -10.12
N ARG A 96 11.10 4.15 -10.85
CA ARG A 96 10.01 4.08 -11.84
C ARG A 96 9.46 2.67 -11.95
N PHE A 97 8.25 2.54 -12.49
CA PHE A 97 7.70 1.23 -12.82
C PHE A 97 8.53 0.57 -13.95
N ILE A 98 8.70 -0.74 -13.83
CA ILE A 98 9.41 -1.62 -14.76
C ILE A 98 8.50 -2.79 -15.15
N TYR A 99 7.67 -3.27 -14.22
CA TYR A 99 6.79 -4.41 -14.44
C TYR A 99 5.37 -3.98 -14.82
N GLY A 100 4.63 -4.91 -15.40
CA GLY A 100 3.19 -4.77 -15.65
C GLY A 100 2.36 -5.34 -14.51
N GLY A 101 1.06 -5.07 -14.52
CA GLY A 101 0.10 -5.55 -13.53
C GLY A 101 -1.25 -5.86 -14.17
N TYR A 102 -2.28 -5.93 -13.35
CA TYR A 102 -3.66 -6.13 -13.77
C TYR A 102 -4.18 -4.98 -14.65
N GLY A 103 -3.93 -3.73 -14.25
CA GLY A 103 -4.41 -2.53 -14.93
C GLY A 103 -3.37 -1.82 -15.80
N MET A 104 -2.14 -2.33 -15.87
CA MET A 104 -1.03 -1.69 -16.59
C MET A 104 -0.17 -2.69 -17.34
N ASN A 105 0.33 -2.29 -18.50
CA ASN A 105 1.38 -3.03 -19.21
C ASN A 105 2.77 -2.59 -18.70
N PRO A 106 3.80 -3.45 -18.84
CA PRO A 106 5.18 -3.04 -18.58
C PRO A 106 5.54 -1.79 -19.41
N PRO A 107 6.20 -0.79 -18.80
CA PRO A 107 6.68 0.39 -19.51
C PRO A 107 7.74 0.02 -20.56
N GLY A 108 7.72 0.65 -21.73
CA GLY A 108 8.68 0.40 -22.80
C GLY A 108 8.03 0.21 -24.16
N ALA A 109 8.83 -0.15 -25.16
CA ALA A 109 8.33 -0.37 -26.51
C ALA A 109 7.52 -1.67 -26.58
N ILE A 110 6.51 -1.72 -27.44
CA ILE A 110 5.64 -2.90 -27.55
C ILE A 110 6.43 -4.17 -27.94
N TRP A 111 7.56 -4.01 -28.64
CA TRP A 111 8.46 -5.10 -29.06
C TRP A 111 9.22 -5.75 -27.89
N ASP A 112 9.46 -5.00 -26.80
CA ASP A 112 10.14 -5.55 -25.60
C ASP A 112 9.30 -6.62 -24.91
N ARG A 113 7.98 -6.66 -25.20
CA ARG A 113 7.04 -7.66 -24.70
C ARG A 113 7.16 -9.02 -25.40
N PHE A 114 7.81 -9.06 -26.57
CA PHE A 114 7.98 -10.28 -27.36
C PHE A 114 9.39 -10.88 -27.24
N LYS A 115 10.29 -10.23 -26.49
CA LYS A 115 11.60 -10.77 -26.15
C LYS A 115 11.46 -11.64 -24.90
N ALA A 116 11.21 -12.93 -25.11
CA ALA A 116 11.30 -13.95 -24.08
C ALA A 116 12.77 -14.27 -23.77
#